data_AF-A0A1B6J020-F1
#
_entry.id   AF-A0A1B6J020-F1
#
_cell.length_a   1.000
_cell.length_b   1.000
_cell.length_c   1.000
_cell.angle_alpha   90.00
_cell.angle_beta   90.00
_cell.angle_gamma   90.00
#
_symmetry.space_group_name_H-M   'P 1'
#
loop_
_entity.id
_entity.type
_entity.pdbx_description
1 polymer ?
#
loop_
_entity_poly.entity_id
_entity_poly.type
_entity_poly.pdbx_seq_one_letter_code
_entity_poly.pdbx_strand_id
1 'polypeptide(L)'
;RFFIILCSYDDYNWDWSLQHVSQSCLPHKLVAMVMRGPRVFHIGECGVHHKKTNCESTSVISKVQKVLANAARHLYPTHLTLTFTSGTKKHKLRKGNGGWGD
;
A
#
# COMPACT_ATOMS: atom_id res chain seq x y z
N ARG A 1 -21.06 7.96 -9.46
CA ARG A 1 -21.14 6.72 -8.65
C ARG A 1 -19.86 6.48 -7.82
N PHE A 2 -18.67 6.53 -8.43
CA PHE A 2 -17.39 6.41 -7.73
C PHE A 2 -17.26 7.34 -6.51
N PHE A 3 -17.31 8.66 -6.74
CA PHE A 3 -17.12 9.65 -5.67
C PHE A 3 -18.14 9.54 -4.55
N ILE A 4 -19.40 9.28 -4.89
CA ILE A 4 -20.48 9.09 -3.89
C ILE A 4 -20.12 7.93 -2.97
N ILE A 5 -19.72 6.77 -3.51
CA ILE A 5 -19.39 5.59 -2.71
C ILE A 5 -18.09 5.80 -1.92
N LEU A 6 -17.12 6.52 -2.48
CA LEU A 6 -15.87 6.83 -1.78
C LEU A 6 -16.13 7.72 -0.55
N CYS A 7 -16.96 8.74 -0.70
CA CYS A 7 -17.23 9.72 0.35
C CYS A 7 -18.26 9.26 1.39
N SER A 8 -19.12 8.29 1.07
CA SER A 8 -20.16 7.80 1.98
C SER A 8 -19.81 6.48 2.68
N TYR A 9 -18.67 5.89 2.36
CA TYR A 9 -18.21 4.69 3.05
C TYR A 9 -17.62 5.11 4.40
N ASP A 10 -18.15 4.55 5.49
CA ASP A 10 -17.76 4.87 6.86
C ASP A 10 -16.37 4.30 7.21
N ASP A 11 -15.34 4.90 6.60
CA ASP A 11 -13.93 4.62 6.83
C ASP A 11 -13.10 5.86 6.51
N TYR A 12 -12.46 6.43 7.52
CA TYR A 12 -11.60 7.62 7.37
C TYR A 12 -10.31 7.32 6.59
N ASN A 13 -9.97 6.04 6.37
CA ASN A 13 -8.76 5.63 5.67
C ASN A 13 -9.03 5.55 4.16
N TRP A 14 -8.48 6.48 3.41
CA TRP A 14 -8.73 6.60 1.96
C TRP A 14 -8.39 5.32 1.16
N ASP A 15 -7.41 4.55 1.60
CA ASP A 15 -6.95 3.33 0.95
C ASP A 15 -7.94 2.17 1.15
N TRP A 16 -8.53 2.06 2.34
CA TRP A 16 -9.64 1.14 2.60
C TRP A 16 -10.90 1.53 1.82
N SER A 17 -11.22 2.82 1.74
CA SER A 17 -12.34 3.33 0.94
C SER A 17 -12.11 3.08 -0.57
N LEU A 18 -10.88 3.26 -1.06
CA LEU A 18 -10.52 2.91 -2.44
C LEU A 18 -10.64 1.40 -2.70
N GLN A 19 -10.21 0.56 -1.75
CA GLN A 19 -10.39 -0.88 -1.83
C GLN A 19 -11.88 -1.26 -1.88
N HIS A 20 -12.71 -0.63 -1.06
CA HIS A 20 -14.17 -0.81 -1.09
C HIS A 20 -14.72 -0.50 -2.48
N VAL A 21 -14.45 0.70 -3.00
CA VAL A 21 -14.89 1.15 -4.33
C VAL A 21 -14.43 0.21 -5.45
N SER A 22 -13.19 -0.27 -5.40
CA SER A 22 -12.65 -1.26 -6.35
C SER A 22 -13.44 -2.58 -6.35
N GLN A 23 -13.95 -3.01 -5.20
CA GLN A 23 -14.63 -4.29 -5.06
C GLN A 23 -16.16 -4.20 -5.22
N SER A 24 -16.79 -3.07 -4.90
CA SER A 24 -18.25 -2.92 -4.81
C SER A 24 -18.86 -1.95 -5.84
N CYS A 25 -18.06 -1.05 -6.43
CA CYS A 25 -18.56 0.01 -7.31
C CYS A 25 -18.05 -0.09 -8.75
N LEU A 26 -16.75 -0.34 -8.94
CA LEU A 26 -16.16 -0.36 -10.28
C LEU A 26 -16.60 -1.62 -11.06
N PRO A 27 -16.82 -1.52 -12.38
CA PRO A 27 -17.21 -2.67 -13.21
C PRO A 27 -16.13 -3.75 -13.25
N HIS A 28 -14.87 -3.34 -13.11
CA HIS A 28 -13.71 -4.23 -12.98
C HIS A 28 -12.88 -3.80 -11.77
N LYS A 29 -12.36 -4.79 -11.05
CA LYS A 29 -11.47 -4.56 -9.92
C LYS A 29 -10.18 -3.93 -10.40
N LEU A 30 -9.64 -3.01 -9.59
CA LEU A 30 -8.32 -2.45 -9.83
C LEU A 30 -7.26 -3.56 -9.77
N VAL A 31 -6.35 -3.55 -10.75
CA VAL A 31 -5.18 -4.42 -10.82
C VAL A 31 -3.95 -3.52 -10.74
N ALA A 32 -3.03 -3.86 -9.84
CA ALA A 32 -1.78 -3.13 -9.69
C ALA A 32 -0.64 -3.92 -10.34
N MET A 33 0.10 -3.26 -11.21
CA MET A 33 1.43 -3.72 -11.62
C MET A 33 2.43 -3.26 -10.57
N VAL A 34 3.13 -4.19 -9.94
CA VAL A 34 4.08 -3.90 -8.87
C VAL A 34 5.46 -4.44 -9.18
N MET A 35 6.50 -3.70 -8.79
CA MET A 35 7.89 -4.14 -8.93
C MET A 35 8.19 -5.24 -7.92
N ARG A 36 8.84 -6.33 -8.36
CA ARG A 36 9.29 -7.41 -7.46
C ARG A 36 10.27 -6.90 -6.39
N GLY A 37 11.12 -5.95 -6.74
CA GLY A 37 11.95 -5.21 -5.80
C GLY A 37 11.35 -3.82 -5.54
N PRO A 38 11.09 -3.42 -4.28
CA PRO A 38 10.49 -2.12 -3.98
C PRO A 38 11.40 -0.97 -4.38
N ARG A 39 10.80 0.11 -4.89
CA ARG A 39 11.48 1.39 -5.22
C ARG A 39 11.11 2.52 -4.25
N VAL A 40 10.12 2.30 -3.42
CA VAL A 40 9.67 3.21 -2.36
C VAL A 40 9.69 2.43 -1.05
N PHE A 41 10.22 3.05 0.01
CA PHE A 41 10.31 2.45 1.34
C PHE A 41 9.54 3.32 2.33
N HIS A 42 8.72 2.68 3.16
CA HIS A 42 8.08 3.34 4.29
C HIS A 42 9.10 3.50 5.42
N ILE A 43 9.46 4.74 5.75
CA ILE A 43 10.40 5.06 6.84
C ILE A 43 9.71 5.47 8.15
N GLY A 44 8.38 5.58 8.14
CA GLY A 44 7.60 5.92 9.33
C GLY A 44 7.73 4.81 10.39
N GLU A 45 8.21 5.19 11.56
CA GLU A 45 8.43 4.28 12.70
C GLU A 45 7.40 4.48 13.82
N CYS A 46 6.57 5.52 13.71
CA CYS A 46 5.57 5.91 14.70
C CYS A 46 4.19 6.11 14.10
N GLY A 47 3.17 5.83 14.91
CA GLY A 47 1.77 5.87 14.52
C GLY A 47 0.93 4.96 15.43
N VAL A 48 -0.38 4.95 15.22
CA VAL A 48 -1.36 4.21 16.04
C VAL A 48 -1.05 2.70 16.13
N HIS A 49 -0.33 2.14 15.15
CA HIS A 49 0.07 0.73 15.09
C HIS A 49 1.53 0.44 15.48
N HIS A 50 2.31 1.48 15.82
CA HIS A 50 3.71 1.32 16.19
C HIS A 50 3.90 1.52 17.69
N LYS A 51 4.37 0.46 18.38
CA LYS A 51 4.60 0.46 19.83
C LYS A 51 5.98 1.01 20.24
N LYS A 52 6.68 1.69 19.34
CA LYS A 52 8.04 2.17 19.60
C LYS A 52 7.98 3.50 20.35
N THR A 53 8.72 3.59 21.45
CA THR A 53 8.92 4.84 22.22
C THR A 53 9.88 5.80 21.53
N ASN A 54 10.76 5.30 20.65
CA ASN A 54 11.67 6.10 19.86
C ASN A 54 11.18 6.15 18.40
N CYS A 55 10.81 7.36 17.95
CA CYS A 55 10.29 7.64 16.61
C CYS A 55 11.37 8.02 15.58
N GLU A 56 12.63 7.95 15.98
CA GLU A 56 13.74 8.33 15.11
C GLU A 56 13.81 7.44 13.86
N SER A 57 13.71 8.07 12.70
CA SER A 57 13.76 7.38 11.40
C SER A 57 15.18 6.98 10.99
N THR A 58 16.20 7.42 11.73
CA THR A 58 17.63 7.23 11.43
C THR A 58 18.03 5.76 11.27
N SER A 59 17.47 4.88 12.10
CA SER A 59 17.73 3.44 12.02
C SER A 59 17.18 2.80 10.74
N VAL A 60 15.98 3.21 10.32
CA VAL A 60 15.34 2.73 9.09
C VAL A 60 16.04 3.29 7.87
N ILE A 61 16.40 4.58 7.89
CA ILE A 61 17.19 5.21 6.82
C ILE A 61 18.51 4.45 6.61
N SER A 62 19.23 4.18 7.70
CA SER A 62 20.48 3.41 7.65
C SER A 62 20.28 2.00 7.07
N LYS A 63 19.15 1.36 7.40
CA LYS A 63 18.79 0.04 6.85
C LYS A 63 18.49 0.12 5.36
N VAL A 64 17.71 1.11 4.93
CA VAL A 64 17.39 1.34 3.51
C VAL A 64 18.66 1.60 2.72
N GLN A 65 19.56 2.45 3.20
CA GLN A 65 20.85 2.72 2.57
C GLN A 65 21.69 1.45 2.38
N LYS A 66 21.78 0.59 3.41
CA LYS A 66 22.47 -0.71 3.31
C LYS A 66 21.83 -1.64 2.27
N VAL A 67 20.50 -1.72 2.25
CA VAL A 67 19.77 -2.52 1.25
C VAL A 67 20.05 -2.01 -0.16
N LEU A 68 20.03 -0.69 -0.37
CA LEU A 68 20.32 -0.08 -1.68
C LEU A 68 21.77 -0.29 -2.11
N ALA A 69 22.74 -0.15 -1.20
CA ALA A 69 24.15 -0.41 -1.48
C ALA A 69 24.37 -1.87 -1.91
N ASN A 70 23.78 -2.83 -1.22
CA ASN A 70 23.87 -4.25 -1.58
C ASN A 70 23.17 -4.57 -2.90
N ALA A 71 22.09 -3.85 -3.21
CA ALA A 71 21.32 -4.02 -4.44
C ALA A 71 21.84 -3.20 -5.62
N ALA A 72 22.91 -2.40 -5.47
CA ALA A 72 23.34 -1.39 -6.42
C ALA A 72 23.45 -1.89 -7.87
N ARG A 73 23.99 -3.12 -8.06
CA ARG A 73 24.14 -3.77 -9.38
C ARG A 73 22.81 -4.14 -10.06
N HIS A 74 21.71 -4.15 -9.32
CA HIS A 74 20.36 -4.49 -9.80
C HIS A 74 19.44 -3.26 -9.87
N LEU A 75 19.98 -2.06 -9.64
CA LEU A 75 19.27 -0.80 -9.86
C LEU A 75 19.34 -0.44 -11.35
N TYR A 76 18.35 0.31 -11.84
CA TYR A 76 18.29 0.81 -13.22
C TYR A 76 18.36 -0.26 -14.32
N PRO A 77 17.50 -1.30 -14.28
CA PRO A 77 17.43 -2.27 -15.37
C PRO A 77 16.98 -1.59 -16.67
N THR A 78 17.57 -1.99 -17.81
CA THR A 78 17.19 -1.48 -19.13
C THR A 78 15.87 -2.05 -19.63
N HIS A 79 15.46 -3.21 -19.12
CA HIS A 79 14.22 -3.88 -19.48
C HIS A 79 13.52 -4.47 -18.25
N LEU A 80 12.19 -4.52 -18.31
CA LEU A 80 11.34 -5.16 -17.30
C LEU A 80 10.56 -6.31 -17.93
N THR A 81 10.41 -7.40 -17.20
CA THR A 81 9.59 -8.55 -17.62
C THR A 81 8.36 -8.63 -16.74
N LEU A 82 7.19 -8.70 -17.38
CA LEU A 82 5.92 -8.88 -16.69
C LEU A 82 5.74 -10.35 -16.34
N THR A 83 5.50 -10.64 -15.06
CA THR A 83 5.07 -11.96 -14.61
C THR A 83 3.69 -11.85 -13.97
N PHE A 84 2.79 -12.74 -14.37
CA PHE A 84 1.46 -12.84 -13.75
C PHE A 84 1.56 -13.76 -12.55
N THR A 85 1.38 -13.22 -11.34
CA THR A 85 1.22 -14.06 -10.16
C THR A 85 -0.24 -14.51 -10.07
N SER A 86 -0.46 -15.83 -10.14
CA SER A 86 -1.78 -16.42 -9.99
C SER A 86 -2.28 -16.24 -8.55
N GLY A 87 -3.38 -15.50 -8.39
CA GLY A 87 -4.23 -15.54 -7.19
C GLY A 87 -3.82 -14.60 -6.06
N THR A 88 -4.28 -13.34 -6.12
CA THR A 88 -4.53 -12.62 -4.87
C THR A 88 -5.68 -13.34 -4.16
N LYS A 89 -5.46 -13.79 -2.91
CA LYS A 89 -6.56 -14.32 -2.08
C LYS A 89 -7.72 -13.34 -2.16
N LYS A 90 -8.93 -13.84 -2.45
CA LYS A 90 -10.14 -13.00 -2.44
C LYS A 90 -10.23 -12.34 -1.07
N HIS A 91 -9.86 -11.07 -0.99
CA HIS A 91 -10.05 -10.30 0.24
C HIS A 91 -11.55 -10.09 0.40
N LYS A 92 -12.11 -10.65 1.46
CA LYS A 92 -13.50 -10.39 1.83
C LYS A 92 -13.63 -8.92 2.18
N LEU A 93 -14.65 -8.29 1.62
CA LEU A 93 -14.98 -6.90 1.90
C LEU A 93 -15.31 -6.79 3.39
N ARG A 94 -14.49 -6.03 4.13
CA ARG A 94 -14.64 -5.82 5.58
C ARG A 94 -15.60 -4.65 5.84
N LYS A 95 -16.14 -4.58 7.05
CA LYS A 95 -16.78 -3.35 7.54
C LYS A 95 -15.70 -2.27 7.66
N GLY A 96 -16.05 -1.02 7.33
CA GLY A 96 -15.13 0.11 7.45
C GLY A 96 -14.68 0.34 8.88
N ASN A 97 -13.54 1.01 9.03
CA ASN A 97 -12.95 1.34 10.33
C ASN A 97 -13.73 2.43 11.09
N GLY A 98 -14.77 3.01 10.49
CA GLY A 98 -15.54 4.10 11.06
C GLY A 98 -14.90 5.47 10.83
N GLY A 99 -15.41 6.49 11.52
CA GLY A 99 -14.82 7.84 11.54
C GLY A 99 -15.13 8.69 10.31
N TRP A 100 -16.09 8.28 9.48
CA TRP A 100 -16.50 8.99 8.26
C TRP A 100 -18.02 8.95 8.03
N GLY A 101 -18.79 8.81 9.11
CA GLY A 101 -20.25 8.65 9.07
C GLY A 101 -21.06 9.91 9.36
N ASP A 102 -20.41 11.08 9.47
CA ASP A 102 -21.07 12.40 9.58
C ASP A 102 -21.82 12.77 8.29
#